data_AF-A0A9P8LVH3-F1
#
_entry.id   AF-A0A9P8LVH3-F1
#
_cell.length_a   1.000
_cell.length_b   1.000
_cell.length_c   1.000
_cell.angle_alpha   90.00
_cell.angle_beta   90.00
_cell.angle_gamma   90.00
#
_symmetry.space_group_name_H-M   'P 1'
#
loop_
_entity.id
_entity.type
_entity.pdbx_description
1 polymer ?
#
loop_
_entity_poly.entity_id
_entity_poly.type
_entity_poly.pdbx_seq_one_letter_code
_entity_poly.pdbx_strand_id
1 'polypeptide(L)'
;MKQRQVGRPSSPPAKKAQKPVPHQILKQYGFASDYYYAKFKKSQQVLVTQAASAMAFMKPSITLPKSLKLTVVDYKLVRKFFYYEMPELYMCDFGAYVANPFITKLNFTYTANAIQIQNTIIARATKLIQETGADRNSLDKKYLDWITKHSRYGNIAEKNMKHSQFSPLGPFNGVAVCAGFAKLFKLLSKLLNKASICVTGPASNGENHAWNMQKIGLSWYNLDFTWCLKQEFPRYFNVSNKLLGHRNNSVVKTPVCSTDRLSYMVKNKMWADTPEDIQKCFADQFKKGKICIFNNKIPPQKSLEICQTWLTQRELSVRQKYAISGILATGRTQLVFRVARDPNVVSFPAQRGISAVKPNVIFVLGDAKGLVSVTEERALRALFTCRKSVAVQVICGAGSGRRLHAELADLANRFSVQMGRYVTLRSVGFQGTSMIVFRLEIDPQIRVLRQNRGVVKGGKYLMRMVGADYRQVLGAQRQIKWVQHGEFCLFEVLA
;
A
#
# COMPACT_ATOMS: atom_id res chain seq x y z
N MET A 1 -100.86 4.84 6.61
CA MET A 1 -99.58 5.53 6.34
C MET A 1 -98.55 5.11 7.39
N LYS A 2 -97.59 4.24 7.06
CA LYS A 2 -96.51 3.80 7.95
C LYS A 2 -95.28 4.68 7.72
N GLN A 3 -94.75 5.32 8.77
CA GLN A 3 -93.49 6.07 8.71
C GLN A 3 -92.31 5.11 8.48
N ARG A 4 -91.52 5.38 7.44
CA ARG A 4 -90.26 4.70 7.12
C ARG A 4 -89.15 5.21 8.03
N GLN A 5 -88.55 4.34 8.85
CA GLN A 5 -87.18 4.56 9.33
C GLN A 5 -86.20 4.06 8.28
N VAL A 6 -85.33 4.96 7.83
CA VAL A 6 -84.26 4.71 6.86
C VAL A 6 -83.12 3.99 7.57
N GLY A 7 -82.82 2.76 7.16
CA GLY A 7 -81.68 1.98 7.66
C GLY A 7 -80.35 2.61 7.25
N ARG A 8 -79.40 2.68 8.20
CA ARG A 8 -77.99 2.97 7.90
C ARG A 8 -77.41 1.87 6.99
N PRO A 9 -76.53 2.20 6.04
CA PRO A 9 -75.83 1.19 5.26
C PRO A 9 -74.93 0.36 6.18
N SER A 10 -75.03 -0.97 6.07
CA SER A 10 -74.11 -1.90 6.70
C SER A 10 -72.68 -1.64 6.23
N SER A 11 -71.77 -1.43 7.18
CA SER A 11 -70.32 -1.39 6.95
C SER A 11 -69.89 -2.64 6.17
N PRO A 12 -68.98 -2.53 5.18
CA PRO A 12 -68.49 -3.72 4.49
C PRO A 12 -67.74 -4.62 5.48
N PRO A 13 -67.79 -5.96 5.33
CA PRO A 13 -67.09 -6.84 6.24
C PRO A 13 -65.60 -6.50 6.21
N ALA A 14 -65.04 -6.25 7.40
CA ALA A 14 -63.61 -6.01 7.55
C ALA A 14 -62.86 -7.14 6.83
N LYS A 15 -62.12 -6.82 5.76
CA LYS A 15 -61.24 -7.77 5.10
C LYS A 15 -60.38 -8.40 6.18
N LYS A 16 -60.53 -9.71 6.42
CA LYS A 16 -59.65 -10.47 7.32
C LYS A 16 -58.23 -10.09 6.97
N ALA A 17 -57.53 -9.38 7.86
CA ALA A 17 -56.12 -9.08 7.69
C ALA A 17 -55.41 -10.41 7.43
N GLN A 18 -54.89 -10.61 6.22
CA GLN A 18 -54.15 -11.82 5.88
C GLN A 18 -53.05 -11.98 6.93
N LYS A 19 -53.13 -13.05 7.72
CA LYS A 19 -52.06 -13.38 8.66
C LYS A 19 -50.83 -13.69 7.82
N PRO A 20 -49.73 -12.94 7.95
CA PRO A 20 -48.57 -13.20 7.13
C PRO A 20 -48.00 -14.58 7.51
N VAL A 21 -47.92 -15.47 6.52
CA VAL A 21 -47.28 -16.78 6.66
C VAL A 21 -45.77 -16.54 6.86
N PRO A 22 -45.07 -17.29 7.72
CA PRO A 22 -43.63 -17.06 7.98
C PRO A 22 -42.81 -16.85 6.70
N HIS A 23 -43.07 -17.61 5.63
CA HIS A 23 -42.40 -17.49 4.33
C HIS A 23 -42.52 -16.09 3.68
N GLN A 24 -43.66 -15.42 3.79
CA GLN A 24 -43.84 -14.06 3.25
C GLN A 24 -43.07 -13.01 4.06
N ILE A 25 -43.04 -13.17 5.39
CA ILE A 25 -42.25 -12.30 6.29
C ILE A 25 -40.75 -12.50 6.03
N LEU A 26 -40.31 -13.75 5.81
CA LEU A 26 -38.92 -14.06 5.46
C LEU A 26 -38.47 -13.34 4.19
N LYS A 27 -39.36 -13.26 3.19
CA LYS A 27 -39.09 -12.60 1.91
C LYS A 27 -39.11 -11.07 2.05
N GLN A 28 -40.05 -10.52 2.81
CA GLN A 28 -40.18 -9.06 2.99
C GLN A 28 -38.97 -8.44 3.70
N TYR A 29 -38.43 -9.10 4.73
CA TYR A 29 -37.32 -8.55 5.53
C TYR A 29 -35.94 -9.15 5.19
N GLY A 30 -35.88 -9.97 4.13
CA GLY A 30 -34.64 -10.57 3.64
C GLY A 30 -34.02 -11.62 4.57
N PHE A 31 -34.83 -12.30 5.39
CA PHE A 31 -34.35 -13.36 6.29
C PHE A 31 -34.02 -14.67 5.56
N ALA A 32 -34.61 -14.92 4.39
CA ALA A 32 -34.45 -16.18 3.66
C ALA A 32 -32.99 -16.48 3.27
N SER A 33 -32.16 -15.46 3.13
CA SER A 33 -30.72 -15.56 2.82
C SER A 33 -29.82 -15.15 3.99
N ASP A 34 -30.40 -14.87 5.16
CA ASP A 34 -29.65 -14.38 6.31
C ASP A 34 -29.00 -15.54 7.09
N TYR A 35 -27.68 -15.47 7.21
CA TYR A 35 -26.87 -16.51 7.84
C TYR A 35 -27.23 -16.73 9.32
N TYR A 36 -27.48 -15.66 10.08
CA TYR A 36 -27.80 -15.77 11.50
C TYR A 36 -29.18 -16.39 11.69
N TYR A 37 -30.16 -15.93 10.91
CA TYR A 37 -31.52 -16.46 10.99
C TYR A 37 -31.57 -17.98 10.75
N ALA A 38 -30.79 -18.46 9.78
CA ALA A 38 -30.68 -19.89 9.48
C ALA A 38 -30.05 -20.72 10.61
N LYS A 39 -29.31 -20.10 11.53
CA LYS A 39 -28.68 -20.77 12.68
C LYS A 39 -29.52 -20.72 13.95
N PHE A 40 -30.61 -19.94 13.97
CA PHE A 40 -31.50 -19.87 15.11
C PHE A 40 -32.36 -21.12 15.25
N LYS A 41 -32.63 -21.52 16.51
CA LYS A 41 -33.65 -22.54 16.79
C LYS A 41 -35.04 -22.03 16.40
N LYS A 42 -36.00 -22.93 16.18
CA LYS A 42 -37.35 -22.58 15.74
C LYS A 42 -38.01 -21.49 16.60
N SER A 43 -37.87 -21.53 17.93
CA SER A 43 -38.45 -20.49 18.80
C SER A 43 -37.78 -19.12 18.66
N GLN A 44 -36.47 -19.07 18.45
CA GLN A 44 -35.74 -17.82 18.15
C GLN A 44 -36.12 -17.27 16.77
N GLN A 45 -36.30 -18.13 15.78
CA GLN A 45 -36.80 -17.73 14.46
C GLN A 45 -38.19 -17.10 14.55
N VAL A 46 -39.11 -17.69 15.32
CA VAL A 46 -40.43 -17.11 15.58
C VAL A 46 -40.30 -15.75 16.28
N LEU A 47 -39.44 -15.64 17.30
CA LEU A 47 -39.17 -14.38 18.00
C LEU A 47 -38.70 -13.28 17.05
N VAL A 48 -37.69 -13.56 16.22
CA VAL A 48 -37.16 -12.63 15.22
C VAL A 48 -38.23 -12.21 14.22
N THR A 49 -38.94 -13.17 13.65
CA THR A 49 -39.97 -12.90 12.63
C THR A 49 -41.09 -12.02 13.19
N GLN A 50 -41.58 -12.31 14.41
CA GLN A 50 -42.61 -11.50 15.03
C GLN A 50 -42.12 -10.11 15.44
N ALA A 51 -40.89 -10.01 15.98
CA ALA A 51 -40.31 -8.73 16.37
C ALA A 51 -40.05 -7.82 15.15
N ALA A 52 -39.54 -8.37 14.05
CA ALA A 52 -39.30 -7.62 12.81
C ALA A 52 -40.60 -7.08 12.22
N SER A 53 -41.63 -7.93 12.16
CA SER A 53 -42.97 -7.51 11.72
C SER A 53 -43.53 -6.44 12.64
N ALA A 54 -43.42 -6.60 13.96
CA ALA A 54 -43.88 -5.60 14.93
C ALA A 54 -43.19 -4.25 14.73
N MET A 55 -41.87 -4.23 14.57
CA MET A 55 -41.10 -3.01 14.35
C MET A 55 -41.46 -2.31 13.04
N ALA A 56 -41.64 -3.06 11.97
CA ALA A 56 -42.01 -2.49 10.67
C ALA A 56 -43.43 -1.94 10.63
N PHE A 57 -44.36 -2.52 11.40
CA PHE A 57 -45.72 -2.03 11.55
C PHE A 57 -45.90 -1.17 12.80
N MET A 58 -44.80 -0.74 13.44
CA MET A 58 -44.79 0.18 14.58
C MET A 58 -45.70 -0.26 15.74
N LYS A 59 -45.82 -1.58 15.97
CA LYS A 59 -46.67 -2.11 17.06
C LYS A 59 -46.05 -1.77 18.42
N PRO A 60 -46.82 -1.32 19.42
CA PRO A 60 -46.28 -0.97 20.73
C PRO A 60 -45.79 -2.21 21.52
N SER A 61 -46.40 -3.37 21.29
CA SER A 61 -45.98 -4.63 21.91
C SER A 61 -46.43 -5.86 21.10
N ILE A 62 -45.84 -7.01 21.40
CA ILE A 62 -46.32 -8.33 20.96
C ILE A 62 -46.36 -9.29 22.15
N THR A 63 -47.29 -10.25 22.08
CA THR A 63 -47.37 -11.36 23.02
C THR A 63 -46.89 -12.64 22.34
N LEU A 64 -46.05 -13.40 23.05
CA LEU A 64 -45.40 -14.62 22.60
C LEU A 64 -45.97 -15.82 23.38
N PRO A 65 -46.28 -16.95 22.71
CA PRO A 65 -46.75 -18.15 23.40
C PRO A 65 -45.72 -18.69 24.40
N LYS A 66 -46.17 -19.04 25.61
CA LYS A 66 -45.32 -19.69 26.64
C LYS A 66 -44.66 -20.98 26.14
N SER A 67 -45.30 -21.68 25.19
CA SER A 67 -44.78 -22.91 24.58
C SER A 67 -43.45 -22.72 23.83
N LEU A 68 -43.09 -21.49 23.45
CA LEU A 68 -41.80 -21.19 22.82
C LEU A 68 -40.61 -21.30 23.78
N LYS A 69 -40.86 -21.30 25.10
CA LYS A 69 -39.85 -21.39 26.16
C LYS A 69 -38.66 -20.43 25.96
N LEU A 70 -38.97 -19.17 25.60
CA LEU A 70 -37.97 -18.15 25.29
C LEU A 70 -37.32 -17.62 26.58
N THR A 71 -35.99 -17.63 26.62
CA THR A 71 -35.21 -17.19 27.77
C THR A 71 -34.63 -15.78 27.57
N VAL A 72 -34.10 -15.20 28.64
CA VAL A 72 -33.33 -13.94 28.58
C VAL A 72 -32.12 -14.06 27.64
N VAL A 73 -31.50 -15.24 27.58
CA VAL A 73 -30.38 -15.52 26.65
C VAL A 73 -30.85 -15.45 25.20
N ASP A 74 -32.01 -16.05 24.89
CA ASP A 74 -32.61 -15.97 23.55
C ASP A 74 -32.92 -14.52 23.16
N TYR A 75 -33.46 -13.73 24.08
CA TYR A 75 -33.73 -12.31 23.87
C TYR A 75 -32.45 -11.50 23.61
N LYS A 76 -31.41 -11.66 24.43
CA LYS A 76 -30.12 -10.96 24.24
C LYS A 76 -29.49 -11.30 22.88
N LEU A 77 -29.56 -12.57 22.47
CA LEU A 77 -29.10 -13.03 21.17
C LEU A 77 -29.87 -12.36 20.02
N VAL A 78 -31.20 -12.39 20.07
CA VAL A 78 -32.05 -11.80 19.03
C VAL A 78 -31.90 -10.28 18.98
N ARG A 79 -31.77 -9.61 20.12
CA ARG A 79 -31.51 -8.16 20.16
C ARG A 79 -30.17 -7.79 19.50
N LYS A 80 -29.11 -8.57 19.74
CA LYS A 80 -27.81 -8.38 19.05
C LYS A 80 -27.94 -8.59 17.54
N PHE A 81 -28.74 -9.56 17.12
CA PHE A 81 -29.04 -9.79 15.70
C PHE A 81 -29.72 -8.59 15.05
N PHE A 82 -30.77 -8.02 15.66
CA PHE A 82 -31.41 -6.82 15.10
C PHE A 82 -30.44 -5.65 14.97
N TYR A 83 -29.59 -5.44 15.98
CA TYR A 83 -28.64 -4.33 15.98
C TYR A 83 -27.64 -4.38 14.82
N TYR A 84 -27.18 -5.57 14.41
CA TYR A 84 -26.12 -5.74 13.40
C TYR A 84 -26.60 -6.23 12.04
N GLU A 85 -27.60 -7.11 12.00
CA GLU A 85 -28.07 -7.78 10.78
C GLU A 85 -29.35 -7.14 10.19
N MET A 86 -30.06 -6.32 10.97
CA MET A 86 -31.25 -5.56 10.53
C MET A 86 -31.02 -4.04 10.66
N PRO A 87 -29.95 -3.50 10.06
CA PRO A 87 -29.53 -2.12 10.27
C PRO A 87 -30.55 -1.08 9.75
N GLU A 88 -31.46 -1.46 8.85
CA GLU A 88 -32.58 -0.64 8.43
C GLU A 88 -33.57 -0.37 9.56
N LEU A 89 -33.67 -1.24 10.58
CA LEU A 89 -34.59 -1.07 11.71
C LEU A 89 -33.97 -0.32 12.90
N TYR A 90 -32.79 0.31 12.75
CA TYR A 90 -32.01 0.81 13.90
C TYR A 90 -32.69 1.87 14.78
N MET A 91 -33.76 2.50 14.30
CA MET A 91 -34.58 3.47 15.05
C MET A 91 -35.72 2.82 15.87
N CYS A 92 -35.84 1.51 15.77
CA CYS A 92 -36.72 0.68 16.58
C CYS A 92 -35.86 -0.14 17.54
N ASP A 93 -36.17 -0.09 18.84
CA ASP A 93 -35.58 -0.99 19.83
C ASP A 93 -36.71 -1.71 20.57
N PHE A 94 -36.39 -2.87 21.14
CA PHE A 94 -37.25 -3.56 22.09
C PHE A 94 -36.40 -3.93 23.29
N GLY A 95 -36.35 -3.01 24.26
CA GLY A 95 -35.53 -3.12 25.47
C GLY A 95 -36.25 -3.79 26.65
N ALA A 96 -37.59 -3.82 26.63
CA ALA A 96 -38.42 -4.29 27.74
C ALA A 96 -39.20 -5.54 27.37
N TYR A 97 -39.22 -6.52 28.28
CA TYR A 97 -39.96 -7.76 28.13
C TYR A 97 -40.61 -8.19 29.45
N VAL A 98 -41.68 -8.97 29.35
CA VAL A 98 -42.28 -9.66 30.52
C VAL A 98 -41.87 -11.11 30.47
N ALA A 99 -41.33 -11.63 31.58
CA ALA A 99 -40.94 -13.02 31.72
C ALA A 99 -41.67 -13.67 32.92
N ASN A 100 -42.37 -14.78 32.69
CA ASN A 100 -42.90 -15.64 33.76
C ASN A 100 -43.33 -17.03 33.24
N PRO A 101 -42.55 -18.12 33.45
CA PRO A 101 -41.10 -18.16 33.70
C PRO A 101 -40.26 -17.87 32.44
N PHE A 102 -40.91 -17.78 31.28
CA PHE A 102 -40.32 -17.48 29.98
C PHE A 102 -40.76 -16.11 29.48
N ILE A 103 -40.05 -15.55 28.51
CA ILE A 103 -40.44 -14.31 27.84
C ILE A 103 -41.75 -14.52 27.08
N THR A 104 -42.78 -13.77 27.48
CA THR A 104 -44.14 -13.84 26.94
C THR A 104 -44.60 -12.52 26.32
N LYS A 105 -43.87 -11.42 26.53
CA LYS A 105 -44.20 -10.12 25.93
C LYS A 105 -42.94 -9.35 25.59
N LEU A 106 -42.93 -8.66 24.46
CA LEU A 106 -41.94 -7.63 24.12
C LEU A 106 -42.66 -6.29 23.99
N ASN A 107 -42.07 -5.22 24.52
CA ASN A 107 -42.49 -3.85 24.31
C ASN A 107 -41.45 -3.14 23.43
N PHE A 108 -41.94 -2.39 22.45
CA PHE A 108 -41.10 -1.68 21.48
C PHE A 108 -41.07 -0.20 21.79
N THR A 109 -39.92 0.42 21.50
CA THR A 109 -39.71 1.86 21.61
C THR A 109 -39.29 2.38 20.24
N TYR A 110 -39.93 3.48 19.83
CA TYR A 110 -39.73 4.11 18.54
C TYR A 110 -39.34 5.57 18.74
N THR A 111 -38.36 6.04 17.98
CA THR A 111 -38.14 7.49 17.87
C THR A 111 -39.27 8.11 17.05
N ALA A 112 -39.60 9.39 17.32
CA ALA A 112 -40.71 10.08 16.66
C ALA A 112 -40.63 10.03 15.12
N ASN A 113 -39.40 10.02 14.56
CA ASN A 113 -39.15 10.01 13.12
C ASN A 113 -38.66 8.64 12.59
N ALA A 114 -38.92 7.54 13.32
CA ALA A 114 -38.38 6.22 12.97
C ALA A 114 -38.68 5.84 11.51
N ILE A 115 -39.95 5.88 11.07
CA ILE A 115 -40.36 5.52 9.70
C ILE A 115 -39.64 6.39 8.65
N GLN A 116 -39.62 7.71 8.86
CA GLN A 116 -38.98 8.63 7.93
C GLN A 116 -37.49 8.33 7.79
N ILE A 117 -36.81 8.05 8.89
CA ILE A 117 -35.39 7.71 8.93
C ILE A 117 -35.13 6.36 8.24
N GLN A 118 -35.96 5.35 8.47
CA GLN A 118 -35.87 4.04 7.79
C GLN A 118 -35.99 4.22 6.27
N ASN A 119 -37.02 4.93 5.82
CA ASN A 119 -37.23 5.24 4.40
C ASN A 119 -36.04 6.00 3.81
N THR A 120 -35.48 6.95 4.56
CA THR A 120 -34.30 7.71 4.13
C THR A 120 -33.07 6.81 3.97
N ILE A 121 -32.83 5.89 4.91
CA ILE A 121 -31.73 4.92 4.81
C ILE A 121 -31.88 4.06 3.56
N ILE A 122 -33.06 3.48 3.35
CA ILE A 122 -33.32 2.62 2.19
C ILE A 122 -33.16 3.40 0.90
N ALA A 123 -33.75 4.59 0.80
CA ALA A 123 -33.64 5.44 -0.38
C ALA A 123 -32.19 5.81 -0.71
N ARG A 124 -31.39 6.22 0.30
CA ARG A 124 -29.97 6.55 0.11
C ARG A 124 -29.13 5.33 -0.27
N ALA A 125 -29.39 4.16 0.33
CA ALA A 125 -28.70 2.92 -0.02
C ALA A 125 -29.03 2.46 -1.45
N THR A 126 -30.30 2.53 -1.86
CA THR A 126 -30.72 2.23 -3.23
C THR A 126 -30.10 3.20 -4.23
N LYS A 127 -30.11 4.49 -3.92
CA LYS A 127 -29.45 5.51 -4.75
C LYS A 127 -27.95 5.25 -4.89
N LEU A 128 -27.27 4.89 -3.80
CA LEU A 128 -25.85 4.52 -3.84
C LEU A 128 -25.58 3.31 -4.76
N ILE A 129 -26.42 2.28 -4.69
CA ILE A 129 -26.33 1.12 -5.58
C ILE A 129 -26.45 1.54 -7.04
N GLN A 130 -27.44 2.39 -7.36
CA GLN A 130 -27.68 2.91 -8.70
C GLN A 130 -26.50 3.76 -9.20
N GLU A 131 -26.04 4.73 -8.42
CA GLU A 131 -24.94 5.64 -8.77
C GLU A 131 -23.62 4.91 -9.01
N THR A 132 -23.34 3.87 -8.22
CA THR A 132 -22.10 3.11 -8.34
C THR A 132 -22.14 2.03 -9.43
N GLY A 133 -23.34 1.71 -9.93
CA GLY A 133 -23.61 0.52 -10.74
C GLY A 133 -23.24 -0.76 -10.01
N ALA A 134 -23.33 -0.78 -8.68
CA ALA A 134 -22.96 -1.93 -7.88
C ALA A 134 -23.96 -3.08 -8.06
N ASP A 135 -23.42 -4.28 -8.16
CA ASP A 135 -24.20 -5.51 -8.19
C ASP A 135 -23.71 -6.51 -7.13
N ARG A 136 -24.33 -7.69 -7.11
CA ARG A 136 -23.94 -8.78 -6.19
C ARG A 136 -22.46 -9.18 -6.26
N ASN A 137 -21.78 -8.92 -7.38
CA ASN A 137 -20.41 -9.34 -7.64
C ASN A 137 -19.37 -8.24 -7.39
N SER A 138 -19.76 -6.97 -7.45
CA SER A 138 -18.86 -5.81 -7.43
C SER A 138 -19.06 -4.85 -6.24
N LEU A 139 -20.09 -5.07 -5.41
CA LEU A 139 -20.46 -4.19 -4.30
C LEU A 139 -19.29 -3.79 -3.41
N ASP A 140 -18.46 -4.74 -3.00
CA ASP A 140 -17.37 -4.51 -2.04
C ASP A 140 -16.39 -3.43 -2.51
N LYS A 141 -15.91 -3.51 -3.75
CA LYS A 141 -14.96 -2.53 -4.29
C LYS A 141 -15.63 -1.18 -4.52
N LYS A 142 -16.84 -1.16 -5.05
CA LYS A 142 -17.63 0.06 -5.32
C LYS A 142 -17.96 0.80 -4.03
N TYR A 143 -18.32 0.07 -2.98
CA TYR A 143 -18.58 0.63 -1.67
C TYR A 143 -17.31 1.21 -1.05
N LEU A 144 -16.18 0.48 -1.10
CA LEU A 144 -14.88 1.00 -0.66
C LEU A 144 -14.51 2.31 -1.36
N ASP A 145 -14.64 2.36 -2.69
CA ASP A 145 -14.32 3.56 -3.47
C ASP A 145 -15.23 4.74 -3.12
N TRP A 146 -16.51 4.46 -2.87
CA TRP A 146 -17.45 5.49 -2.46
C TRP A 146 -17.12 6.03 -1.07
N ILE A 147 -16.89 5.19 -0.06
CA ILE A 147 -16.62 5.66 1.30
C ILE A 147 -15.32 6.45 1.39
N THR A 148 -14.27 6.08 0.65
CA THR A 148 -12.99 6.82 0.64
C THR A 148 -13.15 8.25 0.12
N LYS A 149 -14.16 8.51 -0.72
CA LYS A 149 -14.45 9.85 -1.27
C LYS A 149 -15.43 10.67 -0.43
N HIS A 150 -16.34 10.01 0.28
CA HIS A 150 -17.50 10.68 0.88
C HIS A 150 -17.55 10.66 2.40
N SER A 151 -16.76 9.80 3.06
CA SER A 151 -16.81 9.64 4.51
C SER A 151 -15.43 9.46 5.13
N ARG A 152 -15.27 9.96 6.35
CA ARG A 152 -14.10 9.70 7.19
C ARG A 152 -14.44 8.83 8.39
N TYR A 153 -13.41 8.24 9.00
CA TYR A 153 -13.54 7.59 10.29
C TYR A 153 -13.68 8.64 11.40
N GLY A 154 -14.71 8.50 12.23
CA GLY A 154 -14.97 9.37 13.38
C GLY A 154 -14.17 8.95 14.61
N ASN A 155 -13.83 9.91 15.47
CA ASN A 155 -13.23 9.63 16.77
C ASN A 155 -14.34 9.57 17.84
N ILE A 156 -14.43 8.45 18.54
CA ILE A 156 -15.43 8.21 19.59
C ILE A 156 -15.29 9.15 20.80
N ALA A 157 -14.13 9.79 20.97
CA ALA A 157 -13.88 10.78 22.01
C ALA A 157 -14.34 12.21 21.64
N GLU A 158 -14.87 12.43 20.43
CA GLU A 158 -15.42 13.73 20.04
C GLU A 158 -16.66 14.06 20.88
N LYS A 159 -16.66 15.23 21.55
CA LYS A 159 -17.77 15.68 22.43
C LYS A 159 -19.14 15.72 21.74
N ASN A 160 -19.18 15.82 20.42
CA ASN A 160 -20.40 15.92 19.61
C ASN A 160 -20.70 14.63 18.82
N MET A 161 -20.27 13.47 19.31
CA MET A 161 -20.51 12.19 18.63
C MET A 161 -22.02 11.91 18.50
N LYS A 162 -22.51 11.88 17.26
CA LYS A 162 -23.93 11.61 16.97
C LYS A 162 -24.21 10.11 16.94
N HIS A 163 -25.34 9.67 17.50
CA HIS A 163 -25.79 8.27 17.41
C HIS A 163 -25.84 7.73 15.96
N SER A 164 -26.09 8.61 14.98
CA SER A 164 -26.09 8.24 13.57
C SER A 164 -24.75 7.69 13.07
N GLN A 165 -23.62 8.02 13.70
CA GLN A 165 -22.30 7.49 13.35
C GLN A 165 -22.15 5.98 13.56
N PHE A 166 -22.99 5.37 14.41
CA PHE A 166 -23.07 3.92 14.67
C PHE A 166 -24.13 3.22 13.81
N SER A 167 -24.74 3.96 12.88
CA SER A 167 -25.84 3.52 12.03
C SER A 167 -25.46 3.61 10.55
N PRO A 168 -26.25 3.04 9.63
CA PRO A 168 -26.05 3.23 8.20
C PRO A 168 -26.12 4.67 7.71
N LEU A 169 -26.70 5.60 8.49
CA LEU A 169 -26.69 7.02 8.14
C LEU A 169 -25.32 7.68 8.31
N GLY A 170 -24.48 7.17 9.20
CA GLY A 170 -23.17 7.76 9.51
C GLY A 170 -22.35 8.00 8.24
N PRO A 171 -22.10 6.96 7.42
CA PRO A 171 -21.34 7.13 6.18
C PRO A 171 -21.96 8.14 5.21
N PHE A 172 -23.29 8.21 5.11
CA PHE A 172 -23.99 9.22 4.29
C PHE A 172 -23.89 10.65 4.84
N ASN A 173 -23.66 10.79 6.14
CA ASN A 173 -23.46 12.09 6.80
C ASN A 173 -21.98 12.50 6.81
N GLY A 174 -21.10 11.74 6.16
CA GLY A 174 -19.68 12.02 6.00
C GLY A 174 -18.77 11.57 7.14
N VAL A 175 -19.34 11.02 8.22
CA VAL A 175 -18.55 10.54 9.36
C VAL A 175 -19.23 9.34 10.03
N ALA A 176 -18.47 8.27 10.23
CA ALA A 176 -18.94 7.07 10.92
C ALA A 176 -17.80 6.35 11.65
N VAL A 177 -18.17 5.46 12.55
CA VAL A 177 -17.24 4.52 13.21
C VAL A 177 -17.42 3.11 12.63
N CYS A 178 -16.63 2.14 13.11
CA CYS A 178 -16.62 0.75 12.62
C CYS A 178 -18.02 0.14 12.45
N ALA A 179 -18.90 0.31 13.44
CA ALA A 179 -20.27 -0.19 13.38
C ALA A 179 -21.10 0.45 12.24
N GLY A 180 -20.96 1.75 11.99
CA GLY A 180 -21.73 2.45 10.95
C GLY A 180 -21.37 1.95 9.55
N PHE A 181 -20.07 1.84 9.26
CA PHE A 181 -19.60 1.31 7.98
C PHE A 181 -19.99 -0.15 7.77
N ALA A 182 -19.88 -0.98 8.81
CA ALA A 182 -20.22 -2.40 8.71
C ALA A 182 -21.73 -2.62 8.46
N LYS A 183 -22.58 -1.84 9.14
CA LYS A 183 -24.03 -1.89 8.97
C LYS A 183 -24.50 -1.40 7.61
N LEU A 184 -23.89 -0.34 7.07
CA LEU A 184 -24.24 0.10 5.73
C LEU A 184 -23.84 -0.95 4.68
N PHE A 185 -22.67 -1.57 4.79
CA PHE A 185 -22.31 -2.68 3.88
C PHE A 185 -23.27 -3.87 3.98
N LYS A 186 -23.70 -4.23 5.19
CA LYS A 186 -24.73 -5.26 5.41
C LYS A 186 -26.03 -4.89 4.70
N LEU A 187 -26.50 -3.64 4.86
CA LEU A 187 -27.73 -3.18 4.20
C LEU A 187 -27.61 -3.26 2.67
N LEU A 188 -26.53 -2.76 2.09
CA LEU A 188 -26.30 -2.80 0.64
C LEU A 188 -26.24 -4.25 0.14
N SER A 189 -25.61 -5.14 0.91
CA SER A 189 -25.57 -6.57 0.61
C SER A 189 -26.97 -7.19 0.60
N LYS A 190 -27.84 -6.84 1.57
CA LYS A 190 -29.22 -7.30 1.62
C LYS A 190 -30.01 -6.86 0.38
N LEU A 191 -29.92 -5.57 0.02
CA LEU A 191 -30.60 -5.03 -1.16
C LEU A 191 -30.15 -5.70 -2.47
N LEU A 192 -28.91 -6.18 -2.53
CA LEU A 192 -28.35 -6.89 -3.68
C LEU A 192 -28.44 -8.43 -3.56
N ASN A 193 -29.17 -8.97 -2.57
CA ASN A 193 -29.27 -10.41 -2.30
C ASN A 193 -27.90 -11.11 -2.18
N LYS A 194 -26.94 -10.43 -1.57
CA LYS A 194 -25.58 -10.91 -1.35
C LYS A 194 -25.41 -11.36 0.10
N ALA A 195 -24.88 -12.56 0.29
CA ALA A 195 -24.63 -13.09 1.63
C ALA A 195 -23.49 -12.34 2.31
N SER A 196 -23.83 -11.65 3.41
CA SER A 196 -22.86 -11.01 4.29
C SER A 196 -23.32 -11.05 5.75
N ILE A 197 -22.35 -10.87 6.63
CA ILE A 197 -22.48 -10.92 8.08
C ILE A 197 -21.75 -9.71 8.66
N CYS A 198 -22.36 -9.02 9.62
CA CYS A 198 -21.64 -8.12 10.52
C CYS A 198 -21.00 -8.93 11.65
N VAL A 199 -19.71 -8.70 11.89
CA VAL A 199 -18.94 -9.38 12.92
C VAL A 199 -18.46 -8.36 13.95
N THR A 200 -18.43 -8.78 15.22
CA THR A 200 -17.91 -7.98 16.33
C THR A 200 -16.87 -8.73 17.13
N GLY A 201 -15.87 -8.02 17.62
CA GLY A 201 -14.92 -8.52 18.59
C GLY A 201 -13.65 -7.69 18.62
N PRO A 202 -12.65 -8.09 19.41
CA PRO A 202 -11.38 -7.38 19.48
C PRO A 202 -10.66 -7.42 18.12
N ALA A 203 -10.29 -6.27 17.59
CA ALA A 203 -9.36 -6.20 16.46
C ALA A 203 -7.96 -6.67 16.88
N SER A 204 -7.04 -6.82 15.92
CA SER A 204 -5.68 -7.30 16.20
C SER A 204 -4.88 -6.38 17.14
N ASN A 205 -5.30 -5.12 17.31
CA ASN A 205 -4.75 -4.16 18.27
C ASN A 205 -5.42 -4.23 19.67
N GLY A 206 -6.40 -5.13 19.86
CA GLY A 206 -7.12 -5.32 21.12
C GLY A 206 -8.39 -4.49 21.28
N GLU A 207 -8.64 -3.49 20.42
CA GLU A 207 -9.81 -2.62 20.52
C GLU A 207 -11.10 -3.32 20.10
N ASN A 208 -12.22 -2.99 20.74
CA ASN A 208 -13.52 -3.46 20.30
C ASN A 208 -13.84 -2.93 18.90
N HIS A 209 -14.16 -3.85 17.98
CA HIS A 209 -14.30 -3.51 16.58
C HIS A 209 -15.48 -4.21 15.92
N ALA A 210 -15.90 -3.66 14.77
CA ALA A 210 -16.92 -4.23 13.91
C ALA A 210 -16.48 -4.22 12.44
N TRP A 211 -16.64 -5.36 11.77
CA TRP A 211 -16.28 -5.54 10.36
C TRP A 211 -17.30 -6.46 9.68
N ASN A 212 -17.09 -6.82 8.41
CA ASN A 212 -17.97 -7.72 7.70
C ASN A 212 -17.28 -9.00 7.25
N MET A 213 -18.07 -10.06 7.13
CA MET A 213 -17.74 -11.21 6.30
C MET A 213 -18.69 -11.24 5.11
N GLN A 214 -18.21 -11.66 3.95
CA GLN A 214 -19.04 -11.88 2.76
C GLN A 214 -18.73 -13.23 2.12
N LYS A 215 -19.74 -13.81 1.47
CA LYS A 215 -19.56 -15.02 0.67
C LYS A 215 -19.33 -14.65 -0.79
N ILE A 216 -18.24 -15.14 -1.38
CA ILE A 216 -17.94 -15.03 -2.81
C ILE A 216 -17.70 -16.44 -3.34
N GLY A 217 -18.57 -16.89 -4.26
CA GLY A 217 -18.60 -18.28 -4.68
C GLY A 217 -18.85 -19.22 -3.50
N LEU A 218 -17.92 -20.13 -3.25
CA LEU A 218 -18.01 -21.10 -2.15
C LEU A 218 -17.27 -20.67 -0.88
N SER A 219 -16.50 -19.58 -0.93
CA SER A 219 -15.61 -19.15 0.15
C SER A 219 -16.13 -17.91 0.87
N TRP A 220 -15.83 -17.82 2.17
CA TRP A 220 -16.06 -16.62 2.96
C TRP A 220 -14.78 -15.80 3.08
N TYR A 221 -14.94 -14.49 3.06
CA TYR A 221 -13.86 -13.52 3.16
C TYR A 221 -14.22 -12.43 4.16
N ASN A 222 -13.22 -11.93 4.89
CA ASN A 222 -13.38 -10.74 5.71
C ASN A 222 -13.16 -9.47 4.89
N LEU A 223 -13.88 -8.42 5.30
CA LEU A 223 -13.77 -7.06 4.82
C LEU A 223 -13.76 -6.11 6.02
N ASP A 224 -12.66 -5.37 6.19
CA ASP A 224 -12.59 -4.26 7.14
C ASP A 224 -12.42 -2.94 6.41
N PHE A 225 -13.54 -2.32 6.06
CA PHE A 225 -13.57 -1.05 5.34
C PHE A 225 -12.86 0.05 6.11
N THR A 226 -12.95 0.04 7.43
CA THR A 226 -12.41 1.12 8.26
C THR A 226 -10.90 1.09 8.32
N TRP A 227 -10.32 -0.11 8.34
CA TRP A 227 -8.89 -0.28 8.22
C TRP A 227 -8.40 -0.03 6.79
N CYS A 228 -9.27 -0.12 5.78
CA CYS A 228 -8.95 0.27 4.40
C CYS A 228 -9.04 1.78 4.13
N LEU A 229 -9.83 2.56 4.88
CA LEU A 229 -10.08 3.99 4.58
C LEU A 229 -8.81 4.86 4.53
N LYS A 230 -7.81 4.56 5.36
CA LYS A 230 -6.54 5.30 5.43
C LYS A 230 -5.43 4.68 4.59
N GLN A 231 -5.73 3.62 3.85
CA GLN A 231 -4.74 2.87 3.10
C GLN A 231 -4.91 3.11 1.61
N GLU A 232 -3.81 3.45 0.96
CA GLU A 232 -3.78 3.52 -0.50
C GLU A 232 -3.96 2.15 -1.16
N PHE A 233 -3.48 1.10 -0.49
CA PHE A 233 -3.64 -0.29 -0.92
C PHE A 233 -4.52 -1.01 0.11
N PRO A 234 -5.78 -1.36 -0.20
CA PRO A 234 -6.76 -1.91 0.74
C PRO A 234 -6.39 -3.29 1.29
N ARG A 235 -5.49 -3.34 2.28
CA ARG A 235 -4.92 -4.60 2.79
C ARG A 235 -5.96 -5.54 3.37
N TYR A 236 -6.99 -5.01 4.01
CA TYR A 236 -8.01 -5.79 4.73
C TYR A 236 -9.27 -6.03 3.89
N PHE A 237 -9.10 -6.07 2.56
CA PHE A 237 -10.15 -6.30 1.60
C PHE A 237 -10.08 -7.74 1.06
N ASN A 238 -11.12 -8.54 1.36
CA ASN A 238 -11.28 -9.94 0.97
C ASN A 238 -10.20 -10.88 1.50
N VAL A 239 -10.01 -10.87 2.83
CA VAL A 239 -8.91 -11.56 3.50
C VAL A 239 -9.36 -12.72 4.39
N SER A 240 -8.45 -13.65 4.63
CA SER A 240 -8.60 -14.75 5.57
C SER A 240 -8.65 -14.26 7.03
N ASN A 241 -9.11 -15.11 7.95
CA ASN A 241 -9.07 -14.83 9.39
C ASN A 241 -7.62 -14.62 9.87
N LYS A 242 -6.68 -15.40 9.31
CA LYS A 242 -5.26 -15.30 9.65
C LYS A 242 -4.68 -13.94 9.28
N LEU A 243 -5.00 -13.44 8.08
CA LEU A 243 -4.49 -12.15 7.62
C LEU A 243 -5.18 -10.96 8.31
N LEU A 244 -6.47 -11.08 8.63
CA LEU A 244 -7.18 -10.05 9.40
C LEU A 244 -6.67 -9.95 10.84
N GLY A 245 -6.47 -11.08 11.52
CA GLY A 245 -5.96 -11.13 12.90
C GLY A 245 -6.98 -10.75 13.99
N HIS A 246 -8.20 -10.34 13.64
CA HIS A 246 -9.26 -10.02 14.60
C HIS A 246 -9.80 -11.27 15.30
N ARG A 247 -10.22 -11.11 16.54
CA ARG A 247 -10.91 -12.15 17.32
C ARG A 247 -12.41 -12.01 17.17
N ASN A 248 -13.07 -13.09 16.77
CA ASN A 248 -14.52 -13.10 16.54
C ASN A 248 -15.27 -13.47 17.83
N ASN A 249 -15.97 -12.49 18.42
CA ASN A 249 -16.83 -12.67 19.60
C ASN A 249 -18.32 -12.65 19.22
N SER A 250 -18.65 -13.13 18.03
CA SER A 250 -20.04 -13.31 17.61
C SER A 250 -20.69 -14.41 18.45
N VAL A 251 -21.91 -14.15 18.91
CA VAL A 251 -22.66 -15.09 19.75
C VAL A 251 -23.15 -16.29 18.91
N VAL A 252 -23.28 -16.10 17.60
CA VAL A 252 -23.54 -17.17 16.63
C VAL A 252 -22.22 -17.56 15.97
N LYS A 253 -21.98 -18.88 15.85
CA LYS A 253 -20.81 -19.41 15.15
C LYS A 253 -20.81 -18.96 13.68
N THR A 254 -19.84 -18.12 13.35
CA THR A 254 -19.60 -17.61 12.01
C THR A 254 -18.83 -18.64 11.16
N PRO A 255 -18.86 -18.51 9.82
CA PRO A 255 -18.06 -19.34 8.94
C PRO A 255 -16.56 -19.03 9.10
N VAL A 256 -15.69 -19.87 8.53
CA VAL A 256 -14.23 -19.65 8.54
C VAL A 256 -13.81 -19.00 7.22
N CYS A 257 -13.09 -17.88 7.28
CA CYS A 257 -12.41 -17.31 6.12
C CYS A 257 -11.00 -17.92 6.04
N SER A 258 -10.82 -18.93 5.20
CA SER A 258 -9.58 -19.74 5.14
C SER A 258 -8.61 -19.37 4.02
N THR A 259 -8.94 -18.40 3.17
CA THR A 259 -8.17 -18.11 1.96
C THR A 259 -8.07 -16.61 1.66
N ASP A 260 -6.96 -16.21 1.05
CA ASP A 260 -6.66 -14.84 0.59
C ASP A 260 -6.71 -14.71 -0.94
N ARG A 261 -7.20 -15.74 -1.66
CA ARG A 261 -7.19 -15.82 -3.14
C ARG A 261 -7.87 -14.64 -3.83
N LEU A 262 -8.86 -14.04 -3.19
CA LEU A 262 -9.59 -12.86 -3.71
C LEU A 262 -9.21 -11.57 -2.99
N SER A 263 -8.19 -11.59 -2.13
CA SER A 263 -7.70 -10.38 -1.48
C SER A 263 -7.21 -9.37 -2.49
N TYR A 264 -7.29 -8.09 -2.14
CA TYR A 264 -6.82 -7.01 -3.01
C TYR A 264 -5.35 -7.21 -3.41
N MET A 265 -4.49 -7.62 -2.47
CA MET A 265 -3.06 -7.80 -2.71
C MET A 265 -2.79 -8.92 -3.72
N VAL A 266 -3.46 -10.06 -3.58
CA VAL A 266 -3.31 -11.19 -4.52
C VAL A 266 -3.84 -10.81 -5.90
N LYS A 267 -5.04 -10.20 -5.98
CA LYS A 267 -5.67 -9.80 -7.25
C LYS A 267 -4.85 -8.78 -8.04
N ASN A 268 -4.13 -7.91 -7.34
CA ASN A 268 -3.31 -6.87 -7.96
C ASN A 268 -1.83 -7.27 -8.14
N LYS A 269 -1.50 -8.55 -7.94
CA LYS A 269 -0.13 -9.10 -8.04
C LYS A 269 0.88 -8.38 -7.13
N MET A 270 0.44 -8.04 -5.92
CA MET A 270 1.24 -7.38 -4.89
C MET A 270 1.71 -8.35 -3.82
N TRP A 271 1.23 -9.60 -3.82
CA TRP A 271 1.58 -10.62 -2.83
C TRP A 271 2.84 -11.37 -3.21
N ALA A 272 3.81 -11.45 -2.30
CA ALA A 272 5.04 -12.20 -2.47
C ALA A 272 5.36 -13.01 -1.21
N ASP A 273 5.69 -14.29 -1.35
CA ASP A 273 6.11 -15.15 -0.24
C ASP A 273 7.56 -15.62 -0.36
N THR A 274 8.17 -15.48 -1.54
CA THR A 274 9.54 -15.89 -1.87
C THR A 274 10.35 -14.72 -2.47
N PRO A 275 11.69 -14.78 -2.48
CA PRO A 275 12.51 -13.79 -3.18
C PRO A 275 12.15 -13.65 -4.67
N GLU A 276 11.81 -14.76 -5.32
CA GLU A 276 11.40 -14.80 -6.73
C GLU A 276 10.05 -14.10 -6.93
N ASP A 277 9.09 -14.30 -6.02
CA ASP A 277 7.82 -13.59 -6.05
C ASP A 277 8.03 -12.08 -5.86
N ILE A 278 8.96 -11.66 -5.00
CA ILE A 278 9.30 -10.25 -4.80
C ILE A 278 9.78 -9.64 -6.12
N GLN A 279 10.72 -10.31 -6.81
CA GLN A 279 11.21 -9.85 -8.10
C GLN A 279 10.09 -9.76 -9.14
N LYS A 280 9.20 -10.75 -9.17
CA LYS A 280 8.04 -10.77 -10.08
C LYS A 280 7.04 -9.65 -9.77
N CYS A 281 6.67 -9.47 -8.51
CA CYS A 281 5.81 -8.38 -8.06
C CYS A 281 6.41 -7.01 -8.39
N PHE A 282 7.71 -6.87 -8.18
CA PHE A 282 8.45 -5.66 -8.51
C PHE A 282 8.41 -5.39 -10.02
N ALA A 283 8.76 -6.39 -10.84
CA ALA A 283 8.76 -6.28 -12.30
C ALA A 283 7.38 -5.93 -12.87
N ASP A 284 6.32 -6.59 -12.38
CA ASP A 284 4.93 -6.35 -12.80
C ASP A 284 4.43 -4.93 -12.45
N GLN A 285 4.95 -4.36 -11.37
CA GLN A 285 4.55 -3.02 -10.90
C GLN A 285 5.52 -1.91 -11.32
N PHE A 286 6.72 -2.26 -11.79
CA PHE A 286 7.79 -1.31 -12.13
C PHE A 286 7.32 -0.17 -13.05
N LYS A 287 6.55 -0.50 -14.09
CA LYS A 287 6.01 0.49 -15.05
C LYS A 287 4.96 1.43 -14.47
N LYS A 288 4.36 1.08 -13.32
CA LYS A 288 3.34 1.90 -12.65
C LYS A 288 3.96 3.06 -11.86
N GLY A 289 5.29 3.07 -11.68
CA GLY A 289 6.04 4.08 -10.92
C GLY A 289 5.84 4.02 -9.40
N LYS A 290 4.71 3.49 -8.92
CA LYS A 290 4.45 3.21 -7.51
C LYS A 290 4.26 1.71 -7.29
N ILE A 291 5.00 1.17 -6.34
CA ILE A 291 5.11 -0.27 -6.11
C ILE A 291 4.68 -0.57 -4.67
N CYS A 292 3.85 -1.60 -4.51
CA CYS A 292 3.49 -2.17 -3.23
C CYS A 292 3.83 -3.67 -3.24
N ILE A 293 4.65 -4.10 -2.29
CA ILE A 293 4.97 -5.51 -2.07
C ILE A 293 4.45 -5.88 -0.68
N PHE A 294 3.54 -6.85 -0.67
CA PHE A 294 2.97 -7.43 0.52
C PHE A 294 3.64 -8.80 0.76
N ASN A 295 4.32 -8.95 1.88
CA ASN A 295 5.05 -10.17 2.23
C ASN A 295 5.06 -10.37 3.76
N ASN A 296 4.56 -11.51 4.23
CA ASN A 296 4.52 -11.82 5.67
C ASN A 296 5.70 -12.66 6.17
N LYS A 297 6.58 -13.12 5.27
CA LYS A 297 7.67 -14.07 5.53
C LYS A 297 9.05 -13.43 5.44
N ILE A 298 9.22 -12.46 4.53
CA ILE A 298 10.49 -11.79 4.27
C ILE A 298 10.40 -10.36 4.82
N PRO A 299 11.32 -9.93 5.69
CA PRO A 299 11.33 -8.58 6.22
C PRO A 299 11.37 -7.51 5.13
N PRO A 300 10.82 -6.30 5.38
CA PRO A 300 10.82 -5.21 4.40
C PRO A 300 12.22 -4.82 3.91
N GLN A 301 13.24 -4.84 4.78
CA GLN A 301 14.63 -4.51 4.41
C GLN A 301 15.17 -5.49 3.35
N LYS A 302 15.05 -6.80 3.60
CA LYS A 302 15.50 -7.83 2.66
C LYS A 302 14.70 -7.79 1.36
N SER A 303 13.42 -7.46 1.44
CA SER A 303 12.58 -7.26 0.24
C SER A 303 13.07 -6.07 -0.59
N LEU A 304 13.49 -4.98 0.06
CA LEU A 304 14.07 -3.82 -0.60
C LEU A 304 15.42 -4.16 -1.28
N GLU A 305 16.29 -4.92 -0.62
CA GLU A 305 17.57 -5.37 -1.19
C GLU A 305 17.37 -6.20 -2.47
N ILE A 306 16.39 -7.10 -2.48
CA ILE A 306 16.03 -7.89 -3.67
C ILE A 306 15.56 -6.97 -4.80
N CYS A 307 14.73 -5.97 -4.49
CA CYS A 307 14.26 -4.98 -5.46
C CYS A 307 15.41 -4.13 -6.02
N GLN A 308 16.34 -3.69 -5.18
CA GLN A 308 17.53 -2.94 -5.58
C GLN A 308 18.43 -3.77 -6.50
N THR A 309 18.66 -5.04 -6.16
CA THR A 309 19.44 -5.97 -6.98
C THR A 309 18.82 -6.15 -8.36
N TRP A 310 17.50 -6.35 -8.43
CA TRP A 310 16.78 -6.44 -9.69
C TRP A 310 16.89 -5.14 -10.51
N LEU A 311 16.79 -3.97 -9.85
CA LEU A 311 16.96 -2.68 -10.51
C LEU A 311 18.33 -2.55 -11.14
N THR A 312 19.41 -2.81 -10.39
CA THR A 312 20.78 -2.71 -10.91
C THR A 312 20.97 -3.58 -12.15
N GLN A 313 20.47 -4.83 -12.12
CA GLN A 313 20.49 -5.70 -13.30
C GLN A 313 19.67 -5.13 -14.46
N ARG A 314 18.51 -4.53 -14.18
CA ARG A 314 17.66 -3.90 -15.19
C ARG A 314 18.34 -2.67 -15.80
N GLU A 315 18.90 -1.78 -15.00
CA GLU A 315 19.64 -0.58 -15.42
C GLU A 315 20.78 -0.93 -16.36
N LEU A 316 21.51 -2.02 -16.10
CA LEU A 316 22.54 -2.56 -16.99
C LEU A 316 21.96 -3.00 -18.34
N SER A 317 20.80 -3.68 -18.31
CA SER A 317 20.15 -4.19 -19.53
C SER A 317 19.51 -3.10 -20.41
N VAL A 318 18.84 -2.11 -19.79
CA VAL A 318 18.04 -1.10 -20.52
C VAL A 318 18.70 0.27 -20.60
N ARG A 319 19.93 0.41 -20.10
CA ARG A 319 20.75 1.63 -20.26
C ARG A 319 20.15 2.90 -19.64
N GLN A 320 19.33 2.76 -18.61
CA GLN A 320 18.65 3.87 -17.93
C GLN A 320 18.75 3.69 -16.42
N LYS A 321 18.96 4.79 -15.68
CA LYS A 321 19.00 4.78 -14.22
C LYS A 321 17.61 4.96 -13.62
N TYR A 322 17.30 4.16 -12.61
CA TYR A 322 16.06 4.19 -11.84
C TYR A 322 16.38 4.22 -10.35
N ALA A 323 15.72 5.12 -9.63
CA ALA A 323 15.89 5.26 -8.19
C ALA A 323 14.63 4.84 -7.45
N ILE A 324 14.81 4.09 -6.35
CA ILE A 324 13.76 3.87 -5.35
C ILE A 324 13.72 5.10 -4.44
N SER A 325 12.54 5.66 -4.24
CA SER A 325 12.31 6.80 -3.33
C SER A 325 10.99 6.65 -2.57
N GLY A 326 10.85 7.41 -1.49
CA GLY A 326 9.60 7.43 -0.69
C GLY A 326 9.26 6.07 -0.08
N ILE A 327 10.26 5.37 0.46
CA ILE A 327 10.08 4.05 1.08
C ILE A 327 9.25 4.21 2.36
N LEU A 328 8.09 3.56 2.36
CA LEU A 328 7.16 3.47 3.47
C LEU A 328 6.98 1.98 3.80
N ALA A 329 7.61 1.54 4.89
CA ALA A 329 7.31 0.23 5.47
C ALA A 329 6.12 0.38 6.41
N THR A 330 4.97 -0.18 6.03
CA THR A 330 3.78 -0.21 6.89
C THR A 330 3.80 -1.49 7.72
N GLY A 331 4.57 -1.44 8.82
CA GLY A 331 4.78 -2.57 9.72
C GLY A 331 5.76 -3.61 9.15
N ARG A 332 5.64 -4.87 9.62
CA ARG A 332 6.55 -5.96 9.25
C ARG A 332 6.29 -6.59 7.88
N THR A 333 5.19 -6.22 7.22
CA THR A 333 4.62 -7.08 6.18
C THR A 333 4.32 -6.39 4.85
N GLN A 334 4.50 -5.08 4.78
CA GLN A 334 4.15 -4.31 3.60
C GLN A 334 5.20 -3.24 3.34
N LEU A 335 5.76 -3.29 2.13
CA LEU A 335 6.77 -2.39 1.63
C LEU A 335 6.16 -1.60 0.46
N VAL A 336 6.04 -0.28 0.63
CA VAL A 336 5.52 0.63 -0.40
C VAL A 336 6.60 1.63 -0.76
N PHE A 337 6.83 1.89 -2.03
CA PHE A 337 7.78 2.89 -2.49
C PHE A 337 7.48 3.34 -3.92
N ARG A 338 8.20 4.35 -4.38
CA ARG A 338 8.18 4.80 -5.76
C ARG A 338 9.46 4.42 -6.46
N VAL A 339 9.36 4.18 -7.76
CA VAL A 339 10.48 4.02 -8.67
C VAL A 339 10.37 5.10 -9.73
N ALA A 340 11.39 5.92 -9.84
CA ALA A 340 11.45 6.99 -10.83
C ALA A 340 12.68 6.82 -11.71
N ARG A 341 12.53 7.10 -13.00
CA ARG A 341 13.65 7.22 -13.92
C ARG A 341 14.39 8.52 -13.61
N ASP A 342 15.71 8.47 -13.55
CA ASP A 342 16.53 9.67 -13.58
C ASP A 342 16.71 10.10 -15.05
N PRO A 343 16.08 11.20 -15.49
CA PRO A 343 16.15 11.64 -16.89
C PRO A 343 17.56 12.09 -17.29
N ASN A 344 18.43 12.37 -16.32
CA ASN A 344 19.77 12.90 -16.56
C ASN A 344 20.85 11.80 -16.69
N VAL A 345 20.48 10.52 -16.58
CA VAL A 345 21.46 9.42 -16.55
C VAL A 345 21.10 8.30 -17.53
N VAL A 346 22.03 8.06 -18.46
CA VAL A 346 22.03 6.95 -19.42
C VAL A 346 23.23 6.05 -19.08
N SER A 347 23.00 4.78 -18.72
CA SER A 347 24.06 3.81 -18.48
C SER A 347 24.47 3.15 -19.79
N PHE A 348 25.76 3.11 -20.13
CA PHE A 348 26.24 2.38 -21.31
C PHE A 348 26.91 1.08 -20.86
N PRO A 349 26.63 -0.09 -21.46
CA PRO A 349 27.42 -1.28 -21.24
C PRO A 349 28.80 -1.02 -21.81
N ALA A 350 29.80 -1.55 -21.12
CA ALA A 350 31.15 -1.60 -21.62
C ALA A 350 31.18 -2.45 -22.91
N GLN A 351 30.99 -1.85 -24.09
CA GLN A 351 31.87 -2.04 -25.24
C GLN A 351 31.51 -1.24 -26.51
N ARG A 352 32.64 -0.81 -27.13
CA ARG A 352 32.93 -0.35 -28.50
C ARG A 352 32.21 0.87 -29.04
N GLY A 353 32.96 1.98 -29.06
CA GLY A 353 32.71 3.15 -29.92
C GLY A 353 31.98 4.28 -29.21
N ILE A 354 32.65 4.99 -28.31
CA ILE A 354 32.10 6.20 -27.70
C ILE A 354 32.49 7.39 -28.57
N SER A 355 31.51 7.94 -29.30
CA SER A 355 31.59 9.28 -29.88
C SER A 355 31.06 10.29 -28.85
N ALA A 356 31.94 11.16 -28.36
CA ALA A 356 31.67 12.10 -27.28
C ALA A 356 30.98 13.37 -27.82
N VAL A 357 29.67 13.53 -27.58
CA VAL A 357 28.92 14.72 -28.05
C VAL A 357 28.40 15.64 -26.93
N LYS A 358 28.43 15.28 -25.63
CA LYS A 358 28.00 16.20 -24.55
C LYS A 358 28.85 16.14 -23.25
N PRO A 359 28.89 17.23 -22.44
CA PRO A 359 29.96 17.47 -21.45
C PRO A 359 29.91 16.66 -20.14
N ASN A 360 28.92 15.79 -19.92
CA ASN A 360 28.72 15.13 -18.62
C ASN A 360 28.52 13.62 -18.79
N VAL A 361 29.60 12.87 -19.05
CA VAL A 361 29.54 11.40 -19.18
C VAL A 361 29.99 10.73 -17.89
N ILE A 362 29.06 10.10 -17.17
CA ILE A 362 29.30 9.33 -15.95
C ILE A 362 29.71 7.89 -16.35
N PHE A 363 30.92 7.45 -15.97
CA PHE A 363 31.34 6.05 -16.07
C PHE A 363 31.35 5.43 -14.69
N VAL A 364 30.74 4.24 -14.55
CA VAL A 364 30.82 3.38 -13.37
C VAL A 364 31.91 2.34 -13.60
N LEU A 365 32.94 2.36 -12.76
CA LEU A 365 34.01 1.36 -12.71
C LEU A 365 33.93 0.61 -11.39
N GLY A 366 34.30 -0.67 -11.37
CA GLY A 366 34.54 -1.44 -10.15
C GLY A 366 33.81 -2.78 -10.02
N ASP A 367 34.60 -3.86 -9.99
CA ASP A 367 34.30 -5.10 -9.27
C ASP A 367 34.81 -5.00 -7.81
N ALA A 368 34.35 -5.88 -6.91
CA ALA A 368 34.56 -5.83 -5.46
C ALA A 368 36.04 -5.82 -4.98
N LYS A 369 37.01 -6.03 -5.88
CA LYS A 369 38.44 -6.20 -5.57
C LYS A 369 39.27 -4.92 -5.61
N GLY A 370 38.69 -3.78 -6.01
CA GLY A 370 39.38 -2.47 -5.95
C GLY A 370 40.57 -2.32 -6.90
N LEU A 371 40.60 -3.06 -8.02
CA LEU A 371 41.61 -2.98 -9.07
C LEU A 371 40.96 -2.55 -10.39
N VAL A 372 41.66 -1.70 -11.16
CA VAL A 372 41.28 -1.38 -12.55
C VAL A 372 41.62 -2.57 -13.45
N SER A 373 40.62 -3.24 -14.00
CA SER A 373 40.80 -4.32 -14.97
C SER A 373 41.32 -3.82 -16.32
N VAL A 374 41.90 -4.73 -17.12
CA VAL A 374 42.39 -4.43 -18.48
C VAL A 374 41.29 -3.81 -19.37
N THR A 375 40.05 -4.25 -19.19
CA THR A 375 38.88 -3.71 -19.92
C THR A 375 38.56 -2.28 -19.49
N GLU A 376 38.64 -1.98 -18.20
CA GLU A 376 38.43 -0.65 -17.63
C GLU A 376 39.54 0.33 -18.03
N GLU A 377 40.79 -0.13 -18.09
CA GLU A 377 41.92 0.67 -18.59
C GLU A 377 41.68 1.12 -20.04
N ARG A 378 41.12 0.25 -20.89
CA ARG A 378 40.79 0.59 -22.28
C ARG A 378 39.67 1.63 -22.39
N ALA A 379 38.71 1.64 -21.47
CA ALA A 379 37.67 2.67 -21.43
C ALA A 379 38.24 4.01 -20.93
N LEU A 380 39.09 3.97 -19.91
CA LEU A 380 39.80 5.12 -19.38
C LEU A 380 40.73 5.75 -20.44
N ARG A 381 41.39 4.95 -21.28
CA ARG A 381 42.17 5.42 -22.45
C ARG A 381 41.36 6.36 -23.34
N ALA A 382 40.15 5.96 -23.72
CA ALA A 382 39.29 6.78 -24.57
C ALA A 382 38.90 8.11 -23.88
N LEU A 383 38.68 8.07 -22.57
CA LEU A 383 38.35 9.26 -21.78
C LEU A 383 39.50 10.26 -21.68
N PHE A 384 40.71 9.77 -21.39
CA PHE A 384 41.88 10.63 -21.26
C PHE A 384 42.21 11.34 -22.58
N THR A 385 41.83 10.78 -23.74
CA THR A 385 41.97 11.43 -25.04
C THR A 385 40.93 12.52 -25.33
N CYS A 386 39.93 12.70 -24.46
CA CYS A 386 38.92 13.74 -24.62
C CYS A 386 39.53 15.12 -24.38
N ARG A 387 39.27 16.08 -25.28
CA ARG A 387 39.74 17.48 -25.17
C ARG A 387 38.90 18.34 -24.22
N LYS A 388 37.99 17.75 -23.45
CA LYS A 388 37.07 18.44 -22.53
C LYS A 388 37.16 17.81 -21.15
N SER A 389 36.83 18.57 -20.11
CA SER A 389 36.72 18.02 -18.76
C SER A 389 35.58 17.01 -18.68
N VAL A 390 35.84 15.86 -18.05
CA VAL A 390 34.86 14.77 -17.90
C VAL A 390 34.74 14.40 -16.42
N ALA A 391 33.51 14.25 -15.92
CA ALA A 391 33.25 13.76 -14.56
C ALA A 391 33.08 12.24 -14.56
N VAL A 392 33.91 11.52 -13.81
CA VAL A 392 33.92 10.06 -13.71
C VAL A 392 33.46 9.65 -12.32
N GLN A 393 32.61 8.62 -12.21
CA GLN A 393 32.03 8.17 -10.94
C GLN A 393 32.33 6.70 -10.69
N VAL A 394 33.30 6.43 -9.84
CA VAL A 394 33.75 5.08 -9.55
C VAL A 394 33.01 4.51 -8.33
N ILE A 395 32.51 3.28 -8.43
CA ILE A 395 31.86 2.58 -7.30
C ILE A 395 32.81 1.48 -6.84
N CYS A 396 33.30 1.57 -5.60
CA CYS A 396 34.31 0.67 -5.05
C CYS A 396 33.82 -0.03 -3.78
N GLY A 397 34.38 -1.20 -3.45
CA GLY A 397 34.10 -1.86 -2.16
C GLY A 397 34.56 -1.03 -0.96
N ALA A 398 33.91 -1.18 0.19
CA ALA A 398 34.24 -0.43 1.41
C ALA A 398 35.74 -0.54 1.76
N GLY A 399 36.41 0.60 1.90
CA GLY A 399 37.85 0.67 2.26
C GLY A 399 38.85 0.65 1.10
N SER A 400 38.41 0.37 -0.14
CA SER A 400 39.31 0.30 -1.31
C SER A 400 39.58 1.64 -2.01
N GLY A 401 38.90 2.71 -1.57
CA GLY A 401 38.85 3.97 -2.31
C GLY A 401 40.17 4.72 -2.48
N ARG A 402 41.04 4.75 -1.45
CA ARG A 402 42.34 5.45 -1.55
C ARG A 402 43.30 4.74 -2.50
N ARG A 403 43.30 3.41 -2.49
CA ARG A 403 44.12 2.59 -3.38
C ARG A 403 43.72 2.80 -4.84
N LEU A 404 42.40 2.76 -5.10
CA LEU A 404 41.86 2.99 -6.43
C LEU A 404 42.14 4.40 -6.96
N HIS A 405 42.11 5.41 -6.09
CA HIS A 405 42.54 6.76 -6.46
C HIS A 405 44.00 6.81 -6.91
N ALA A 406 44.91 6.18 -6.15
CA ALA A 406 46.33 6.14 -6.50
C ALA A 406 46.59 5.44 -7.85
N GLU A 407 45.89 4.33 -8.11
CA GLU A 407 45.97 3.60 -9.39
C GLU A 407 45.44 4.44 -10.56
N LEU A 408 44.33 5.17 -10.37
CA LEU A 408 43.79 6.07 -11.38
C LEU A 408 44.69 7.29 -11.64
N ALA A 409 45.33 7.84 -10.61
CA ALA A 409 46.28 8.94 -10.72
C ALA A 409 47.54 8.52 -11.49
N ASP A 410 48.08 7.34 -11.17
CA ASP A 410 49.23 6.75 -11.87
C ASP A 410 48.90 6.47 -13.35
N LEU A 411 47.69 5.97 -13.61
CA LEU A 411 47.20 5.77 -14.97
C LEU A 411 47.05 7.09 -15.75
N ALA A 412 46.52 8.14 -15.11
CA ALA A 412 46.42 9.48 -15.71
C ALA A 412 47.80 10.06 -16.06
N ASN A 413 48.81 9.86 -15.21
CA ASN A 413 50.19 10.27 -15.47
C ASN A 413 50.82 9.51 -16.66
N ARG A 414 50.61 8.19 -16.74
CA ARG A 414 51.03 7.39 -17.92
C ARG A 414 50.45 7.95 -19.22
N PHE A 415 49.15 8.25 -19.23
CA PHE A 415 48.50 8.81 -20.43
C PHE A 415 48.92 10.23 -20.74
N SER A 416 49.21 11.03 -19.71
CA SER A 416 49.73 12.38 -19.89
C SER A 416 51.02 12.36 -20.72
N VAL A 417 51.93 11.43 -20.41
CA VAL A 417 53.17 11.24 -21.17
C VAL A 417 52.92 10.83 -22.62
N GLN A 418 52.04 9.85 -22.85
CA GLN A 418 51.69 9.39 -24.20
C GLN A 418 51.09 10.53 -25.04
N MET A 419 50.20 11.33 -24.47
CA MET A 419 49.52 12.42 -25.17
C MET A 419 50.35 13.69 -25.30
N GLY A 420 51.41 13.86 -24.50
CA GLY A 420 52.18 15.10 -24.44
C GLY A 420 51.41 16.26 -23.78
N ARG A 421 50.39 15.97 -22.96
CA ARG A 421 49.58 16.96 -22.22
C ARG A 421 49.32 16.45 -20.82
N TYR A 422 49.38 17.31 -19.81
CA TYR A 422 49.11 16.89 -18.44
C TYR A 422 47.61 16.75 -18.18
N VAL A 423 47.19 15.54 -17.79
CA VAL A 423 45.83 15.20 -17.40
C VAL A 423 45.82 14.87 -15.92
N THR A 424 44.97 15.55 -15.16
CA THR A 424 44.91 15.44 -13.70
C THR A 424 43.49 15.15 -13.20
N LEU A 425 43.42 14.62 -11.98
CA LEU A 425 42.19 14.41 -11.21
C LEU A 425 42.06 15.59 -10.22
N ARG A 426 41.33 16.66 -10.57
CA ARG A 426 41.29 17.90 -9.76
C ARG A 426 40.30 17.90 -8.60
N SER A 427 39.15 17.25 -8.76
CA SER A 427 38.09 17.25 -7.74
C SER A 427 37.78 15.82 -7.35
N VAL A 428 38.18 15.44 -6.13
CA VAL A 428 37.89 14.12 -5.54
C VAL A 428 36.80 14.30 -4.50
N GLY A 429 35.59 13.84 -4.80
CA GLY A 429 34.48 13.80 -3.85
C GLY A 429 34.22 12.37 -3.40
N PHE A 430 34.15 12.14 -2.08
CA PHE A 430 33.64 10.88 -1.54
C PHE A 430 32.16 11.03 -1.23
N GLN A 431 31.34 10.14 -1.79
CA GLN A 431 29.91 10.10 -1.49
C GLN A 431 29.59 8.74 -0.83
N GLY A 432 29.83 8.66 0.47
CA GLY A 432 29.74 7.41 1.23
C GLY A 432 31.00 6.54 1.12
N THR A 433 30.93 5.31 1.63
CA THR A 433 32.08 4.39 1.75
C THR A 433 32.48 3.71 0.44
N SER A 434 31.63 3.81 -0.58
CA SER A 434 31.69 2.97 -1.77
C SER A 434 31.70 3.75 -3.08
N MET A 435 31.86 5.08 -3.03
CA MET A 435 31.74 5.92 -4.22
C MET A 435 32.72 7.08 -4.22
N ILE A 436 33.44 7.22 -5.33
CA ILE A 436 34.38 8.32 -5.55
C ILE A 436 34.09 9.00 -6.88
N VAL A 437 33.96 10.31 -6.83
CA VAL A 437 33.74 11.15 -8.00
C VAL A 437 35.03 11.89 -8.30
N PHE A 438 35.50 11.80 -9.54
CA PHE A 438 36.67 12.49 -10.02
C PHE A 438 36.34 13.37 -11.21
N ARG A 439 36.94 14.56 -11.29
CA ARG A 439 36.93 15.37 -12.52
C ARG A 439 38.28 15.27 -13.22
N LEU A 440 38.26 14.77 -14.45
CA LEU A 440 39.38 14.82 -15.38
C LEU A 440 39.51 16.22 -15.95
N GLU A 441 40.70 16.81 -15.83
CA GLU A 441 41.03 18.10 -16.41
C GLU A 441 42.38 18.04 -17.12
N ILE A 442 42.47 18.70 -18.28
CA ILE A 442 43.75 18.97 -18.94
C ILE A 442 44.27 20.27 -18.36
N ASP A 443 45.42 20.24 -17.71
CA ASP A 443 46.07 21.45 -17.21
C ASP A 443 47.01 22.02 -18.28
N PRO A 444 46.69 23.17 -18.91
CA PRO A 444 47.53 23.73 -19.95
C PRO A 444 48.84 24.34 -19.40
N GLN A 445 48.93 24.58 -18.09
CA GLN A 445 50.10 25.19 -17.47
C GLN A 445 51.24 24.20 -17.22
N ILE A 446 50.93 22.90 -17.20
CA ILE A 446 51.91 21.83 -16.96
C ILE A 446 52.27 21.17 -18.28
N ARG A 447 53.54 21.26 -18.66
CA ARG A 447 54.09 20.67 -19.89
C ARG A 447 54.59 19.26 -19.63
N VAL A 448 54.36 18.35 -20.57
CA VAL A 448 54.91 17.01 -20.49
C VAL A 448 56.29 17.01 -21.13
N LEU A 449 57.33 16.75 -20.33
CA LEU A 449 58.70 16.73 -20.81
C LEU A 449 58.98 15.41 -21.54
N ARG A 450 59.35 15.51 -22.82
CA ARG A 450 59.86 14.38 -23.62
C ARG A 450 61.39 14.48 -23.67
N GLN A 451 62.07 13.35 -23.76
CA GLN A 451 63.53 13.30 -23.89
C GLN A 451 63.98 14.29 -24.99
N ASN A 452 65.01 15.09 -24.69
CA ASN A 452 65.62 16.12 -25.55
C ASN A 452 64.88 17.46 -25.70
N ARG A 453 63.93 17.83 -24.83
CA ARG A 453 63.40 19.21 -24.76
C ARG A 453 63.94 19.97 -23.56
N GLY A 454 64.40 21.20 -23.78
CA GLY A 454 64.84 22.11 -22.72
C GLY A 454 63.68 22.59 -21.85
N VAL A 455 63.97 22.89 -20.59
CA VAL A 455 63.03 23.48 -19.62
C VAL A 455 63.35 24.97 -19.40
N VAL A 456 62.31 25.77 -19.19
CA VAL A 456 62.39 27.22 -18.91
C VAL A 456 62.07 27.53 -17.45
N LYS A 457 62.69 28.60 -16.90
CA LYS A 457 62.43 29.14 -15.56
C LYS A 457 60.94 29.48 -15.38
N GLY A 458 60.38 29.13 -14.22
CA GLY A 458 58.96 29.26 -13.90
C GLY A 458 58.04 28.23 -14.57
N GLY A 459 58.58 27.36 -15.42
CA GLY A 459 57.81 26.31 -16.07
C GLY A 459 57.51 25.15 -15.13
N LYS A 460 56.31 24.58 -15.26
CA LYS A 460 55.87 23.35 -14.57
C LYS A 460 55.84 22.18 -15.54
N TYR A 461 56.37 21.04 -15.12
CA TYR A 461 56.58 19.89 -15.98
C TYR A 461 56.21 18.56 -15.32
N LEU A 462 55.63 17.66 -16.10
CA LEU A 462 55.53 16.24 -15.76
C LEU A 462 56.58 15.47 -16.57
N MET A 463 57.37 14.62 -15.91
CA MET A 463 58.36 13.73 -16.55
C MET A 463 58.22 12.31 -16.01
N ARG A 464 58.44 11.31 -16.87
CA ARG A 464 58.64 9.92 -16.45
C ARG A 464 60.11 9.69 -16.12
N MET A 465 60.38 9.18 -14.94
CA MET A 465 61.68 8.77 -14.44
C MET A 465 62.01 7.39 -15.02
N VAL A 466 62.76 7.32 -16.12
CA VAL A 466 63.18 6.05 -16.74
C VAL A 466 64.68 5.90 -16.56
N GLY A 467 65.12 5.14 -15.54
CA GLY A 467 66.50 4.62 -15.38
C GLY A 467 67.66 5.62 -15.37
N ALA A 468 67.42 6.91 -15.60
CA ALA A 468 68.41 7.98 -15.64
C ALA A 468 68.11 9.00 -14.53
N ASP A 469 69.18 9.49 -13.90
CA ASP A 469 69.10 10.55 -12.90
C ASP A 469 68.43 11.79 -13.52
N TYR A 470 67.37 12.31 -12.92
CA TYR A 470 66.71 13.54 -13.39
C TYR A 470 67.71 14.70 -13.48
N ARG A 471 68.81 14.65 -12.71
CA ARG A 471 69.92 15.60 -12.78
C ARG A 471 70.62 15.60 -14.15
N GLN A 472 70.65 14.47 -14.87
CA GLN A 472 71.16 14.42 -16.24
C GLN A 472 70.20 15.08 -17.23
N VAL A 473 68.88 14.94 -17.06
CA VAL A 473 67.87 15.50 -17.97
C VAL A 473 67.65 16.99 -17.73
N LEU A 474 67.69 17.42 -16.47
CA LEU A 474 67.39 18.80 -16.05
C LEU A 474 68.67 19.65 -15.86
N GLY A 475 69.85 19.01 -15.85
CA GLY A 475 71.14 19.65 -15.59
C GLY A 475 71.42 19.83 -14.10
N ALA A 476 72.64 19.54 -13.66
CA ALA A 476 73.03 19.50 -12.24
C ALA A 476 72.94 20.85 -11.49
N GLN A 477 72.79 21.98 -12.20
CA GLN A 477 72.83 23.33 -11.62
C GLN A 477 71.45 23.96 -11.36
N ARG A 478 70.34 23.29 -11.68
CA ARG A 478 69.00 23.90 -11.58
C ARG A 478 68.36 23.68 -10.21
N GLN A 479 67.73 24.73 -9.67
CA GLN A 479 66.89 24.60 -8.48
C GLN A 479 65.47 24.20 -8.87
N ILE A 480 64.96 23.12 -8.26
CA ILE A 480 63.71 22.49 -8.66
C ILE A 480 62.87 22.15 -7.43
N LYS A 481 61.60 22.52 -7.46
CA LYS A 481 60.59 22.03 -6.50
C LYS A 481 59.81 20.89 -7.14
N TRP A 482 59.73 19.72 -6.50
CA TRP A 482 59.12 18.54 -7.12
C TRP A 482 58.29 17.69 -6.16
N VAL A 483 57.41 16.86 -6.73
CA VAL A 483 56.63 15.81 -6.07
C VAL A 483 56.67 14.57 -6.95
N GLN A 484 57.04 13.42 -6.39
CA GLN A 484 57.08 12.14 -7.09
C GLN A 484 55.86 11.28 -6.73
N HIS A 485 55.30 10.62 -7.74
CA HIS A 485 54.26 9.61 -7.58
C HIS A 485 54.59 8.42 -8.49
N GLY A 486 55.06 7.33 -7.90
CA GLY A 486 55.56 6.16 -8.65
C GLY A 486 56.75 6.53 -9.53
N GLU A 487 56.67 6.20 -10.82
CA GLU A 487 57.71 6.53 -11.83
C GLU A 487 57.58 7.96 -12.40
N PHE A 488 56.64 8.78 -11.92
CA PHE A 488 56.41 10.12 -12.47
C PHE A 488 56.81 11.21 -11.49
N CYS A 489 57.42 12.26 -12.01
CA CYS A 489 57.83 13.44 -11.26
C CYS A 489 57.15 14.68 -11.85
N LEU A 490 56.40 15.39 -11.01
CA LEU A 490 55.86 16.71 -11.31
C LEU A 490 56.77 17.75 -10.65
N PHE A 491 57.29 18.71 -11.43
CA PHE A 491 58.25 19.67 -10.91
C PHE A 491 58.13 21.07 -11.51
N GLU A 492 58.64 22.05 -10.80
CA GLU A 492 58.72 23.45 -11.18
C GLU A 492 60.18 23.91 -11.18
N VAL A 493 60.60 24.58 -12.26
CA VAL A 493 61.97 25.08 -12.43
C VAL A 493 62.07 26.47 -11.80
N LEU A 494 62.81 26.60 -10.70
CA LEU A 494 62.93 27.85 -9.95
C LEU A 494 64.06 28.74 -10.49
N ALA A 495 65.16 28.13 -10.94
CA ALA A 495 66.32 28.81 -11.52
C ALA A 495 66.89 28.03 -12.70
#